data_AF-A0A4Y9FC33-F1
#
_entry.id   AF-A0A4Y9FC33-F1
#
_cell.length_a   1.000
_cell.length_b   1.000
_cell.length_c   1.000
_cell.angle_alpha   90.00
_cell.angle_beta   90.00
_cell.angle_gamma   90.00
#
_symmetry.space_group_name_H-M   'P 1'
#
loop_
_entity.id
_entity.type
_entity.pdbx_description
1 polymer ?
#
loop_
_entity_poly.entity_id
_entity_poly.type
_entity_poly.pdbx_seq_one_letter_code
_entity_poly.pdbx_strand_id
1 'polypeptide(L)'
;MAVMASGRGTNLEALLEAFPPQNPWGEVVLVLSDNPEAYALKRASRRGVEALAIPWRGRKAFEREALDLLLARNVDLVLLAGFMRLLSPGFVEPWYGRLLNIHPSLLPDYPGLHVHRRVLEAGERETGSTVHFVDQGMDTGPIVLQGRVPVLPGDTPETLERRVLFLEHRLYPKAVRLVLSGLAFPPGDGLKALLGEAWPRFQGLSPREKPLYLRVVALLSAWGLGGLAPAALMGQGGDWGRGAFLAAHLLVEDHPALRRELAELPEEVRLRAEEALRRVESPL
;
A
#
# COMPACT_ATOMS: atom_id res chain seq x y z
N MET A 1 -1.04 14.37 3.74
CA MET A 1 -0.92 13.04 4.39
C MET A 1 -0.33 13.18 5.79
N ALA A 2 -0.58 12.22 6.68
CA ALA A 2 0.12 12.11 7.97
C ALA A 2 0.77 10.74 8.15
N VAL A 3 1.88 10.70 8.90
CA VAL A 3 2.59 9.45 9.22
C VAL A 3 2.61 9.23 10.73
N MET A 4 2.30 8.01 11.17
CA MET A 4 2.40 7.59 12.57
C MET A 4 3.54 6.58 12.73
N ALA A 5 4.43 6.79 13.70
CA ALA A 5 5.60 5.92 13.92
C ALA A 5 6.01 5.87 15.41
N SER A 6 6.58 4.74 15.86
CA SER A 6 6.99 4.57 17.27
C SER A 6 8.51 4.56 17.50
N GLY A 7 9.31 4.50 16.44
CA GLY A 7 10.75 4.19 16.53
C GLY A 7 11.65 4.94 15.55
N ARG A 8 12.50 4.19 14.83
CA ARG A 8 13.60 4.72 14.00
C ARG A 8 13.13 5.57 12.81
N GLY A 9 11.94 5.32 12.29
CA GLY A 9 11.33 6.09 11.20
C GLY A 9 12.04 5.96 9.85
N THR A 10 12.62 4.81 9.51
CA THR A 10 13.29 4.61 8.21
C THR A 10 12.28 4.55 7.05
N ASN A 11 11.11 3.91 7.25
CA ASN A 11 10.00 4.00 6.28
C ASN A 11 9.46 5.44 6.16
N LEU A 12 9.42 6.20 7.26
CA LEU A 12 9.09 7.62 7.21
C LEU A 12 10.08 8.40 6.32
N GLU A 13 11.39 8.16 6.45
CA GLU A 13 12.38 8.84 5.59
C GLU A 13 12.10 8.57 4.11
N ALA A 14 11.86 7.31 3.73
CA ALA A 14 11.54 6.95 2.35
C ALA A 14 10.26 7.63 1.85
N LEU A 15 9.24 7.77 2.69
CA LEU A 15 8.02 8.51 2.36
C LEU A 15 8.29 10.01 2.20
N LEU A 16 9.08 10.64 3.08
CA LEU A 16 9.44 12.05 2.98
C LEU A 16 10.28 12.36 1.72
N GLU A 17 11.13 11.42 1.30
CA GLU A 17 11.89 11.53 0.06
C GLU A 17 11.03 11.38 -1.19
N ALA A 18 10.06 10.46 -1.16
CA ALA A 18 9.17 10.21 -2.28
C ALA A 18 8.06 11.25 -2.46
N PHE A 19 7.72 11.95 -1.37
CA PHE A 19 6.67 12.98 -1.30
C PHE A 19 7.23 14.24 -0.61
N PRO A 20 8.19 14.93 -1.25
CA PRO A 20 8.71 16.19 -0.73
C PRO A 20 7.61 17.26 -0.64
N PRO A 21 7.83 18.36 0.10
CA PRO A 21 6.89 19.47 0.14
C PRO A 21 6.51 19.96 -1.27
N GLN A 22 5.24 20.32 -1.46
CA GLN A 22 4.64 20.75 -2.73
C GLN A 22 4.60 19.67 -3.83
N ASN A 23 4.78 18.39 -3.47
CA ASN A 23 4.61 17.31 -4.44
C ASN A 23 3.15 17.28 -4.95
N PRO A 24 2.93 17.24 -6.28
CA PRO A 24 1.59 17.33 -6.88
C PRO A 24 0.68 16.14 -6.54
N TRP A 25 1.24 15.00 -6.14
CA TRP A 25 0.48 13.84 -5.69
C TRP A 25 -0.01 13.98 -4.25
N GLY A 26 0.73 14.72 -3.44
CA GLY A 26 0.49 14.90 -2.02
C GLY A 26 1.80 14.94 -1.23
N GLU A 27 1.74 15.57 -0.07
CA GLU A 27 2.89 15.74 0.83
C GLU A 27 2.57 15.22 2.24
N VAL A 28 3.61 14.93 3.02
CA VAL A 28 3.47 14.62 4.45
C VAL A 28 3.48 15.92 5.22
N VAL A 29 2.34 16.28 5.81
CA VAL A 29 2.17 17.55 6.56
C VAL A 29 2.35 17.36 8.07
N LEU A 30 2.19 16.14 8.57
CA LEU A 30 2.22 15.83 10.00
C LEU A 30 2.83 14.46 10.26
N VAL A 31 3.71 14.39 11.26
CA VAL A 31 4.23 13.15 11.83
C VAL A 31 3.84 13.07 13.30
N LEU A 32 3.18 11.98 13.69
CA LEU A 32 2.80 11.70 15.07
C LEU A 32 3.61 10.51 15.60
N SER A 33 4.00 10.59 16.87
CA SER A 33 4.61 9.46 17.57
C SER A 33 4.04 9.24 18.95
N ASP A 34 3.79 7.98 19.31
CA ASP A 34 3.44 7.58 20.68
C ASP A 34 4.65 7.61 21.65
N ASN A 35 5.85 7.78 21.09
CA ASN A 35 7.12 7.79 21.81
C ASN A 35 7.85 9.13 21.60
N PRO A 36 7.99 9.96 22.65
CA PRO A 36 8.70 11.25 22.56
C PRO A 36 10.16 11.15 22.09
N GLU A 37 10.81 10.01 22.33
CA GLU A 37 12.20 9.77 21.94
C GLU A 37 12.34 9.15 20.54
N ALA A 38 11.24 8.98 19.79
CA ALA A 38 11.27 8.40 18.47
C ALA A 38 12.15 9.23 17.51
N TYR A 39 13.15 8.59 16.92
CA TYR A 39 14.02 9.23 15.93
C TYR A 39 13.23 9.69 14.69
N ALA A 40 12.07 9.09 14.43
CA ALA A 40 11.12 9.53 13.40
C ALA A 40 10.76 11.03 13.51
N LEU A 41 10.57 11.55 14.73
CA LEU A 41 10.27 12.97 14.95
C LEU A 41 11.42 13.88 14.48
N LYS A 42 12.66 13.45 14.73
CA LYS A 42 13.87 14.16 14.30
C LYS A 42 14.02 14.16 12.78
N ARG A 43 13.68 13.05 12.11
CA ARG A 43 13.68 12.94 10.64
C ARG A 43 12.69 13.92 10.01
N ALA A 44 11.45 13.95 10.51
CA ALA A 44 10.41 14.86 10.04
C ALA A 44 10.82 16.33 10.20
N SER A 45 11.30 16.70 11.40
CA SER A 45 11.71 18.07 11.71
C SER A 45 12.83 18.57 10.79
N ARG A 46 13.80 17.70 10.45
CA ARG A 46 14.90 18.04 9.53
C ARG A 46 14.44 18.32 8.10
N ARG A 47 13.27 17.80 7.71
CA ARG A 47 12.65 18.01 6.39
C ARG A 47 11.60 19.12 6.42
N GLY A 48 11.47 19.85 7.53
CA GLY A 48 10.49 20.93 7.69
C GLY A 48 9.05 20.46 7.90
N VAL A 49 8.84 19.19 8.25
CA VAL A 49 7.51 18.63 8.51
C VAL A 49 7.16 18.74 10.00
N GLU A 50 5.93 19.14 10.30
CA GLU A 50 5.42 19.20 11.68
C GLU A 50 5.51 17.82 12.33
N ALA A 51 6.21 17.72 13.47
CA ALA A 51 6.41 16.48 14.19
C ALA A 51 5.99 16.63 15.65
N LEU A 52 4.98 15.88 16.08
CA LEU A 52 4.40 15.95 17.41
C LEU A 52 4.51 14.60 18.12
N ALA A 53 5.01 14.64 19.35
CA ALA A 53 4.96 13.52 20.26
C ALA A 53 3.67 13.57 21.08
N ILE A 54 2.92 12.47 21.08
CA ILE A 54 1.78 12.24 21.96
C ILE A 54 2.17 11.07 22.87
N PRO A 55 2.81 11.32 24.04
CA PRO A 55 3.27 10.26 24.90
C PRO A 55 2.17 9.23 25.20
N TRP A 56 2.45 7.94 25.01
CA TRP A 56 1.46 6.90 25.22
C TRP A 56 0.97 6.84 26.67
N ARG A 57 -0.25 7.36 26.91
CA ARG A 57 -0.95 7.33 28.21
C ARG A 57 -2.18 6.42 28.17
N GLY A 58 -2.20 5.49 27.23
CA GLY A 58 -3.32 4.60 26.95
C GLY A 58 -4.05 4.99 25.66
N ARG A 59 -4.62 3.97 25.02
CA ARG A 59 -5.19 4.04 23.66
C ARG A 59 -6.19 5.18 23.48
N LYS A 60 -7.19 5.29 24.37
CA LYS A 60 -8.25 6.31 24.27
C LYS A 60 -7.71 7.74 24.32
N ALA A 61 -6.70 8.00 25.15
CA ALA A 61 -6.12 9.33 25.29
C ALA A 61 -5.32 9.70 24.03
N PHE A 62 -4.47 8.77 23.58
CA PHE A 62 -3.69 8.95 22.35
C PHE A 62 -4.57 9.15 21.13
N GLU A 63 -5.56 8.29 20.92
CA GLU A 63 -6.42 8.34 19.72
C GLU A 63 -7.24 9.61 19.64
N ARG A 64 -7.75 10.12 20.77
CA ARG A 64 -8.48 11.39 20.79
C ARG A 64 -7.60 12.55 20.29
N GLU A 65 -6.41 12.68 20.88
CA GLU A 65 -5.48 13.76 20.51
C GLU A 65 -4.95 13.60 19.08
N ALA A 66 -4.67 12.37 18.65
CA ALA A 66 -4.27 12.09 17.28
C ALA A 66 -5.37 12.45 16.28
N LEU A 67 -6.63 12.08 16.54
CA LEU A 67 -7.76 12.43 15.68
C LEU A 67 -7.95 13.95 15.58
N ASP A 68 -7.89 14.67 16.70
CA ASP A 68 -8.02 16.13 16.73
C ASP A 68 -6.94 16.79 15.85
N LEU A 69 -5.69 16.33 15.96
CA LEU A 69 -4.57 16.83 15.15
C LEU A 69 -4.71 16.49 13.67
N LEU A 70 -5.10 15.26 13.34
CA LEU A 70 -5.32 14.82 11.96
C LEU A 70 -6.42 15.65 11.27
N LEU A 71 -7.53 15.90 11.97
CA LEU A 71 -8.63 16.74 11.48
C LEU A 71 -8.20 18.20 11.34
N ALA A 72 -7.51 18.76 12.34
CA ALA A 72 -7.04 20.15 12.31
C ALA A 72 -6.01 20.44 11.19
N ARG A 73 -5.40 19.41 10.59
CA ARG A 73 -4.47 19.52 9.45
C ARG A 73 -5.09 19.08 8.12
N ASN A 74 -6.41 18.82 8.08
CA ASN A 74 -7.11 18.34 6.89
C ASN A 74 -6.40 17.13 6.25
N VAL A 75 -6.02 16.15 7.06
CA VAL A 75 -5.31 14.97 6.55
C VAL A 75 -6.26 14.09 5.74
N ASP A 76 -5.87 13.73 4.51
CA ASP A 76 -6.66 12.83 3.65
C ASP A 76 -6.27 11.35 3.77
N LEU A 77 -5.03 11.07 4.19
CA LEU A 77 -4.44 9.73 4.22
C LEU A 77 -3.47 9.61 5.39
N VAL A 78 -3.64 8.56 6.19
CA VAL A 78 -2.79 8.22 7.34
C VAL A 78 -1.95 6.99 7.00
N LEU A 79 -0.65 7.07 7.29
CA LEU A 79 0.33 6.03 6.99
C LEU A 79 0.98 5.53 8.29
N LEU A 80 0.78 4.27 8.64
CA LEU A 80 1.47 3.63 9.75
C LEU A 80 2.85 3.17 9.26
N ALA A 81 3.91 3.73 9.82
CA ALA A 81 5.30 3.46 9.43
C ALA A 81 6.09 2.98 10.66
N GLY A 82 5.90 1.72 11.03
CA GLY A 82 6.46 1.17 12.27
C GLY A 82 5.78 1.74 13.51
N PHE A 83 4.46 1.90 13.45
CA PHE A 83 3.62 2.25 14.60
C PHE A 83 3.28 0.98 15.39
N MET A 84 3.65 0.92 16.66
CA MET A 84 3.68 -0.31 17.46
C MET A 84 2.46 -0.45 18.40
N ARG A 85 1.37 0.27 18.13
CA ARG A 85 0.15 0.26 18.95
C ARG A 85 -1.06 -0.15 18.12
N LEU A 86 -1.93 -0.95 18.74
CA LEU A 86 -3.23 -1.30 18.15
C LEU A 86 -4.18 -0.11 18.26
N LEU A 87 -4.81 0.21 17.14
CA LEU A 87 -5.84 1.23 17.03
C LEU A 87 -7.22 0.61 17.30
N SER A 88 -8.11 1.38 17.89
CA SER A 88 -9.48 0.97 18.17
C SER A 88 -10.33 1.06 16.89
N PRO A 89 -11.45 0.32 16.80
CA PRO A 89 -12.41 0.48 15.71
C PRO A 89 -12.87 1.93 15.54
N GLY A 90 -13.06 2.67 16.64
CA GLY A 90 -13.44 4.08 16.59
C GLY A 90 -12.39 5.01 15.98
N PHE A 91 -11.11 4.61 15.99
CA PHE A 91 -10.06 5.30 15.23
C PHE A 91 -10.01 4.78 13.78
N VAL A 92 -10.12 3.48 13.55
CA VAL A 92 -9.92 2.89 12.21
C VAL A 92 -11.08 3.19 11.25
N GLU A 93 -12.33 3.08 11.69
CA GLU A 93 -13.51 3.18 10.84
C GLU A 93 -13.60 4.49 10.03
N PRO A 94 -13.38 5.70 10.62
CA PRO A 94 -13.41 6.95 9.87
C PRO A 94 -12.33 7.06 8.78
N TRP A 95 -11.28 6.23 8.89
CA TRP A 95 -10.15 6.19 7.97
C TRP A 95 -10.11 4.93 7.12
N TYR A 96 -11.15 4.10 7.09
CA TYR A 96 -11.18 2.94 6.20
C TYR A 96 -10.99 3.38 4.74
N GLY A 97 -10.08 2.71 4.02
CA GLY A 97 -9.65 3.12 2.68
C GLY A 97 -8.68 4.31 2.63
N ARG A 98 -8.38 4.93 3.78
CA ARG A 98 -7.49 6.10 3.96
C ARG A 98 -6.51 5.93 5.12
N LEU A 99 -6.32 4.69 5.59
CA LEU A 99 -5.35 4.29 6.59
C LEU A 99 -4.57 3.10 6.06
N LEU A 100 -3.26 3.28 5.85
CA LEU A 100 -2.37 2.25 5.33
C LEU A 100 -1.39 1.79 6.40
N ASN A 101 -1.00 0.53 6.33
CA ASN A 101 0.09 -0.03 7.09
C ASN A 101 1.04 -0.80 6.17
N ILE A 102 2.32 -0.81 6.54
CA ILE A 102 3.32 -1.71 5.96
C ILE A 102 3.72 -2.76 6.99
N HIS A 103 3.63 -4.02 6.60
CA HIS A 103 3.89 -5.17 7.45
C HIS A 103 5.00 -6.05 6.87
N PRO A 104 6.01 -6.47 7.64
CA PRO A 104 7.22 -7.11 7.11
C PRO A 104 7.06 -8.61 6.78
N SER A 105 5.92 -9.01 6.23
CA SER A 105 5.67 -10.36 5.73
C SER A 105 4.89 -10.35 4.40
N LEU A 106 4.73 -11.54 3.81
CA LEU A 106 3.77 -11.78 2.72
C LEU A 106 2.40 -12.15 3.32
N LEU A 107 1.60 -11.16 3.73
CA LEU A 107 0.26 -11.43 4.25
C LEU A 107 -0.57 -12.29 3.27
N PRO A 108 -1.47 -13.17 3.76
CA PRO A 108 -1.90 -13.33 5.15
C PRO A 108 -0.92 -14.08 6.08
N ASP A 109 0.25 -14.47 5.59
CA ASP A 109 1.22 -15.23 6.39
C ASP A 109 1.92 -14.34 7.41
N TYR A 110 2.20 -14.88 8.60
CA TYR A 110 2.93 -14.21 9.68
C TYR A 110 2.39 -12.82 10.10
N PRO A 111 1.09 -12.66 10.42
CA PRO A 111 0.57 -11.41 11.00
C PRO A 111 1.15 -11.17 12.39
N GLY A 112 1.19 -9.92 12.86
CA GLY A 112 1.72 -9.56 14.18
C GLY A 112 3.24 -9.55 14.29
N LEU A 113 3.77 -9.68 15.51
CA LEU A 113 5.18 -9.34 15.81
C LEU A 113 6.20 -10.45 15.48
N HIS A 114 7.48 -10.11 15.61
CA HIS A 114 8.64 -11.02 15.47
C HIS A 114 8.64 -11.84 14.17
N VAL A 115 8.20 -11.22 13.07
CA VAL A 115 7.99 -11.88 11.78
C VAL A 115 9.25 -12.57 11.29
N HIS A 116 10.39 -11.87 11.22
CA HIS A 116 11.63 -12.42 10.66
C HIS A 116 12.12 -13.66 11.39
N ARG A 117 11.97 -13.68 12.72
CA ARG A 117 12.29 -14.86 13.53
C ARG A 117 11.38 -16.04 13.17
N ARG A 118 10.06 -15.82 13.13
CA ARG A 118 9.09 -16.88 12.78
C ARG A 118 9.29 -17.42 11.38
N VAL A 119 9.61 -16.56 10.41
CA VAL A 119 9.94 -16.95 9.03
C VAL A 119 11.15 -17.87 8.98
N LEU A 120 12.22 -17.53 9.72
CA LEU A 120 13.44 -18.35 9.78
C LEU A 120 13.20 -19.69 10.51
N GLU A 121 12.48 -19.66 11.63
CA GLU A 121 12.12 -20.86 12.40
C GLU A 121 11.26 -21.83 11.59
N ALA A 122 10.39 -21.32 10.71
CA ALA A 122 9.58 -22.12 9.80
C ALA A 122 10.35 -22.67 8.58
N GLY A 123 11.61 -22.25 8.37
CA GLY A 123 12.43 -22.72 7.25
C GLY A 123 11.96 -22.20 5.89
N GLU A 124 11.30 -21.03 5.87
CA GLU A 124 10.83 -20.41 4.63
C GLU A 124 11.99 -20.08 3.69
N ARG A 125 11.74 -20.19 2.38
CA ARG A 125 12.73 -19.80 1.35
C ARG A 125 12.54 -18.38 0.85
N GLU A 126 11.39 -17.80 1.14
CA GLU A 126 11.01 -16.46 0.71
C GLU A 126 10.20 -15.78 1.81
N THR A 127 10.34 -14.47 1.91
CA THR A 127 9.46 -13.60 2.68
C THR A 127 9.29 -12.29 1.93
N GLY A 128 8.83 -11.24 2.59
CA GLY A 128 8.60 -9.98 1.92
C GLY A 128 8.02 -8.92 2.81
N SER A 129 7.33 -7.98 2.20
CA SER A 129 6.56 -6.98 2.89
C SER A 129 5.24 -6.75 2.16
N THR A 130 4.22 -6.35 2.91
CA THR A 130 2.88 -6.10 2.43
C THR A 130 2.45 -4.71 2.86
N VAL A 131 2.02 -3.89 1.90
CA VAL A 131 1.25 -2.68 2.18
C VAL A 131 -0.22 -3.03 2.04
N HIS A 132 -1.02 -2.70 3.06
CA HIS A 132 -2.45 -2.99 3.09
C HIS A 132 -3.23 -1.83 3.70
N PHE A 133 -4.53 -1.78 3.38
CA PHE A 133 -5.46 -0.95 4.13
C PHE A 133 -5.64 -1.54 5.52
N VAL A 134 -5.73 -0.68 6.53
CA VAL A 134 -6.02 -1.11 7.90
C VAL A 134 -7.53 -1.27 8.06
N ASP A 135 -7.93 -2.41 8.60
CA ASP A 135 -9.30 -2.69 9.02
C ASP A 135 -9.35 -2.97 10.54
N GLN A 136 -10.48 -3.48 11.04
CA GLN A 136 -10.64 -3.73 12.47
C GLN A 136 -9.82 -4.92 12.99
N GLY A 137 -9.23 -5.74 12.10
CA GLY A 137 -8.40 -6.87 12.48
C GLY A 137 -6.90 -6.53 12.47
N MET A 138 -6.10 -7.46 12.98
CA MET A 138 -4.65 -7.34 13.00
C MET A 138 -4.08 -7.85 11.68
N ASP A 139 -3.61 -6.93 10.84
CA ASP A 139 -2.97 -7.22 9.54
C ASP A 139 -3.88 -8.02 8.57
N THR A 140 -5.20 -7.80 8.64
CA THR A 140 -6.20 -8.54 7.84
C THR A 140 -6.78 -7.75 6.66
N GLY A 141 -6.57 -6.43 6.63
CA GLY A 141 -7.23 -5.59 5.66
C GLY A 141 -6.76 -5.80 4.21
N PRO A 142 -7.51 -5.26 3.23
CA PRO A 142 -7.22 -5.50 1.82
C PRO A 142 -5.81 -5.09 1.41
N ILE A 143 -5.11 -6.01 0.75
CA ILE A 143 -3.75 -5.80 0.27
C ILE A 143 -3.75 -4.74 -0.84
N VAL A 144 -2.77 -3.83 -0.79
CA VAL A 144 -2.50 -2.86 -1.86
C VAL A 144 -1.40 -3.39 -2.77
N LEU A 145 -0.29 -3.81 -2.17
CA LEU A 145 0.93 -4.22 -2.86
C LEU A 145 1.76 -5.15 -1.98
N GLN A 146 2.43 -6.12 -2.59
CA GLN A 146 3.41 -6.97 -1.93
C GLN A 146 4.71 -6.98 -2.72
N GLY A 147 5.82 -7.10 -2.00
CA GLY A 147 7.12 -7.38 -2.58
C GLY A 147 7.75 -8.57 -1.89
N ARG A 148 8.61 -9.29 -2.61
CA ARG A 148 9.25 -10.53 -2.14
C ARG A 148 10.76 -10.36 -2.03
N VAL A 149 11.37 -11.06 -1.09
CA VAL A 149 12.83 -11.19 -0.93
C VAL A 149 13.19 -12.63 -0.56
N PRO A 150 14.33 -13.14 -1.03
CA PRO A 150 14.78 -14.48 -0.64
C PRO A 150 15.21 -14.52 0.82
N VAL A 151 15.00 -15.67 1.45
CA VAL A 151 15.65 -16.06 2.71
C VAL A 151 16.91 -16.83 2.34
N LEU A 152 18.08 -16.30 2.72
CA LEU A 152 19.37 -16.86 2.33
C LEU A 152 19.87 -17.84 3.40
N PRO A 153 20.63 -18.88 3.02
CA PRO A 153 21.31 -19.74 3.98
C PRO A 153 22.15 -18.92 4.96
N GLY A 154 21.94 -19.14 6.27
CA GLY A 154 22.66 -18.44 7.33
C GLY A 154 22.10 -17.06 7.71
N ASP A 155 20.94 -16.66 7.20
CA ASP A 155 20.27 -15.44 7.67
C ASP A 155 19.97 -15.49 9.17
N THR A 156 20.19 -14.35 9.84
CA THR A 156 19.66 -14.05 11.17
C THR A 156 18.41 -13.17 11.04
N PRO A 157 17.59 -13.02 12.10
CA PRO A 157 16.46 -12.11 12.08
C PRO A 157 16.85 -10.70 11.64
N GLU A 158 18.02 -10.22 12.05
CA GLU A 158 18.53 -8.88 11.75
C GLU A 158 18.99 -8.74 10.29
N THR A 159 19.64 -9.76 9.71
CA THR A 159 20.05 -9.71 8.29
C THR A 159 18.83 -9.78 7.38
N LEU A 160 17.84 -10.60 7.74
CA LEU A 160 16.57 -10.70 7.03
C LEU A 160 15.75 -9.41 7.17
N GLU A 161 15.65 -8.84 8.37
CA GLU A 161 14.99 -7.56 8.63
C GLU A 161 15.58 -6.46 7.75
N ARG A 162 16.91 -6.33 7.68
CA ARG A 162 17.56 -5.33 6.82
C ARG A 162 17.20 -5.48 5.35
N ARG A 163 17.12 -6.72 4.86
CA ARG A 163 16.73 -7.01 3.47
C ARG A 163 15.28 -6.66 3.19
N VAL A 164 14.37 -7.03 4.09
CA VAL A 164 12.95 -6.65 4.01
C VAL A 164 12.80 -5.14 4.09
N LEU A 165 13.51 -4.46 4.99
CA LEU A 165 13.44 -3.01 5.15
C LEU A 165 13.87 -2.26 3.88
N PHE A 166 14.87 -2.75 3.15
CA PHE A 166 15.26 -2.18 1.86
C PHE A 166 14.19 -2.36 0.76
N LEU A 167 13.40 -3.43 0.84
CA LEU A 167 12.21 -3.60 0.02
C LEU A 167 11.12 -2.59 0.45
N GLU A 168 10.85 -2.45 1.74
CA GLU A 168 9.82 -1.56 2.30
C GLU A 168 9.99 -0.11 1.84
N HIS A 169 11.23 0.40 1.83
CA HIS A 169 11.55 1.77 1.39
C HIS A 169 11.11 2.07 -0.05
N ARG A 170 11.02 1.04 -0.90
CA ARG A 170 10.54 1.17 -2.28
C ARG A 170 9.05 0.82 -2.39
N LEU A 171 8.62 -0.19 -1.64
CA LEU A 171 7.25 -0.72 -1.67
C LEU A 171 6.24 0.29 -1.11
N TYR A 172 6.54 0.93 0.02
CA TYR A 172 5.59 1.80 0.68
C TYR A 172 5.25 3.03 -0.16
N PRO A 173 6.22 3.82 -0.65
CA PRO A 173 5.89 4.99 -1.47
C PRO A 173 5.14 4.62 -2.74
N LYS A 174 5.50 3.49 -3.37
CA LYS A 174 4.81 2.99 -4.57
C LYS A 174 3.34 2.65 -4.28
N ALA A 175 3.07 1.96 -3.17
CA ALA A 175 1.70 1.67 -2.74
C ALA A 175 0.89 2.95 -2.45
N VAL A 176 1.51 3.95 -1.83
CA VAL A 176 0.87 5.26 -1.59
C VAL A 176 0.51 5.93 -2.93
N ARG A 177 1.40 5.95 -3.93
CA ARG A 177 1.09 6.48 -5.27
C ARG A 177 -0.07 5.75 -5.94
N LEU A 178 -0.16 4.43 -5.78
CA LEU A 178 -1.30 3.65 -6.31
C LEU A 178 -2.62 4.08 -5.67
N VAL A 179 -2.63 4.35 -4.36
CA VAL A 179 -3.82 4.85 -3.66
C VAL A 179 -4.16 6.27 -4.10
N LEU A 180 -3.20 7.19 -4.13
CA LEU A 180 -3.41 8.59 -4.53
C LEU A 180 -3.84 8.73 -5.99
N SER A 181 -3.44 7.80 -6.87
CA SER A 181 -3.87 7.76 -8.27
C SER A 181 -5.21 7.05 -8.50
N GLY A 182 -5.85 6.53 -7.45
CA GLY A 182 -7.10 5.78 -7.54
C GLY A 182 -6.94 4.38 -8.14
N LEU A 183 -5.71 3.88 -8.27
CA LEU A 183 -5.38 2.56 -8.82
C LEU A 183 -5.30 1.46 -7.74
N ALA A 184 -5.52 1.81 -6.48
CA ALA A 184 -5.71 0.89 -5.38
C ALA A 184 -6.76 1.43 -4.41
N PHE A 185 -7.73 0.60 -4.06
CA PHE A 185 -8.85 0.93 -3.19
C PHE A 185 -9.35 -0.36 -2.49
N PRO A 186 -9.90 -0.28 -1.27
CA PRO A 186 -10.51 -1.44 -0.65
C PRO A 186 -11.82 -1.81 -1.38
N PRO A 187 -12.20 -3.10 -1.46
CA PRO A 187 -13.52 -3.50 -1.95
C PRO A 187 -14.64 -2.81 -1.16
N GLY A 188 -15.60 -2.20 -1.85
CA GLY A 188 -16.79 -1.60 -1.25
C GLY A 188 -18.08 -2.07 -1.91
N ASP A 189 -19.24 -1.64 -1.40
CA ASP A 189 -20.56 -2.13 -1.83
C ASP A 189 -20.83 -1.96 -3.33
N GLY A 190 -20.33 -0.88 -3.93
CA GLY A 190 -20.47 -0.62 -5.36
C GLY A 190 -19.73 -1.63 -6.25
N LEU A 191 -18.69 -2.29 -5.75
CA LEU A 191 -17.92 -3.26 -6.53
C LEU A 191 -18.75 -4.50 -6.87
N LYS A 192 -19.59 -4.97 -5.93
CA LYS A 192 -20.47 -6.11 -6.19
C LYS A 192 -21.48 -5.80 -7.29
N ALA A 193 -22.08 -4.61 -7.25
CA ALA A 193 -23.01 -4.16 -8.28
C ALA A 193 -22.31 -4.03 -9.64
N LEU A 194 -21.10 -3.44 -9.66
CA LEU A 194 -20.31 -3.30 -10.87
C LEU A 194 -19.94 -4.65 -11.49
N LEU A 195 -19.50 -5.61 -10.68
CA LEU A 195 -19.01 -6.91 -11.16
C LEU A 195 -20.13 -7.87 -11.56
N GLY A 196 -21.34 -7.71 -11.03
CA GLY A 196 -22.50 -8.53 -11.41
C GLY A 196 -22.20 -10.03 -11.35
N GLU A 197 -22.32 -10.72 -12.48
CA GLU A 197 -22.05 -12.16 -12.59
C GLU A 197 -20.58 -12.56 -12.35
N ALA A 198 -19.63 -11.62 -12.49
CA ALA A 198 -18.22 -11.86 -12.20
C ALA A 198 -17.91 -11.78 -10.69
N TRP A 199 -18.85 -11.35 -9.85
CA TRP A 199 -18.66 -11.20 -8.41
C TRP A 199 -18.24 -12.49 -7.69
N PRO A 200 -18.87 -13.67 -7.91
CA PRO A 200 -18.45 -14.91 -7.25
C PRO A 200 -17.01 -15.28 -7.59
N ARG A 201 -16.56 -15.03 -8.84
CA ARG A 201 -15.17 -15.25 -9.25
C ARG A 201 -14.23 -14.35 -8.45
N PHE A 202 -14.53 -13.05 -8.36
CA PHE A 202 -13.72 -12.12 -7.57
C PHE A 202 -13.68 -12.50 -6.08
N GLN A 203 -14.81 -12.95 -5.51
CA GLN A 203 -14.86 -13.41 -4.13
C GLN A 203 -13.95 -14.62 -3.87
N GLY A 204 -13.90 -15.56 -4.83
CA GLY A 204 -13.09 -16.78 -4.76
C GLY A 204 -11.59 -16.57 -4.93
N LEU A 205 -11.14 -15.38 -5.33
CA LEU A 205 -9.70 -15.05 -5.42
C LEU A 205 -9.06 -15.07 -4.04
N SER A 206 -7.80 -15.49 -3.97
CA SER A 206 -7.01 -15.35 -2.75
C SER A 206 -6.78 -13.86 -2.41
N PRO A 207 -6.50 -13.52 -1.14
CA PRO A 207 -6.16 -12.14 -0.76
C PRO A 207 -5.02 -11.53 -1.58
N ARG A 208 -4.09 -12.36 -2.09
CA ARG A 208 -2.94 -11.92 -2.89
C ARG A 208 -3.27 -11.60 -4.35
N GLU A 209 -4.35 -12.19 -4.88
CA GLU A 209 -4.78 -11.98 -6.27
C GLU A 209 -5.74 -10.79 -6.40
N LYS A 210 -6.58 -10.55 -5.39
CA LYS A 210 -7.55 -9.44 -5.39
C LYS A 210 -6.98 -8.07 -5.78
N PRO A 211 -5.78 -7.64 -5.33
CA PRO A 211 -5.25 -6.32 -5.65
C PRO A 211 -5.02 -6.12 -7.15
N LEU A 212 -4.60 -7.17 -7.87
CA LEU A 212 -4.43 -7.12 -9.33
C LEU A 212 -5.78 -6.85 -10.01
N TYR A 213 -6.81 -7.58 -9.60
CA TYR A 213 -8.16 -7.49 -10.19
C TYR A 213 -8.83 -6.15 -9.88
N LEU A 214 -8.67 -5.63 -8.65
CA LEU A 214 -9.13 -4.29 -8.29
C LEU A 214 -8.43 -3.22 -9.13
N ARG A 215 -7.13 -3.38 -9.39
CA ARG A 215 -6.38 -2.45 -10.24
C ARG A 215 -6.84 -2.48 -11.70
N VAL A 216 -7.19 -3.65 -12.23
CA VAL A 216 -7.84 -3.77 -13.56
C VAL A 216 -9.15 -2.99 -13.60
N VAL A 217 -9.99 -3.12 -12.57
CA VAL A 217 -11.25 -2.36 -12.45
C VAL A 217 -10.98 -0.85 -12.43
N ALA A 218 -9.98 -0.39 -11.66
CA ALA A 218 -9.61 1.03 -11.62
C ALA A 218 -9.11 1.53 -12.98
N LEU A 219 -8.23 0.78 -13.65
CA LEU A 219 -7.68 1.16 -14.96
C LEU A 219 -8.79 1.29 -16.00
N LEU A 220 -9.65 0.27 -16.12
CA LEU A 220 -10.78 0.31 -17.05
C LEU A 220 -11.72 1.48 -16.74
N SER A 221 -12.00 1.74 -15.46
CA SER A 221 -12.83 2.88 -15.06
C SER A 221 -12.18 4.22 -15.43
N ALA A 222 -10.87 4.37 -15.21
CA ALA A 222 -10.11 5.57 -15.57
C ALA A 222 -10.04 5.78 -17.09
N TRP A 223 -10.17 4.72 -17.89
CA TRP A 223 -10.24 4.79 -19.35
C TRP A 223 -11.66 5.02 -19.88
N GLY A 224 -12.67 5.17 -19.01
CA GLY A 224 -14.08 5.31 -19.41
C GLY A 224 -14.73 3.98 -19.81
N LEU A 225 -14.09 2.85 -19.50
CA LEU A 225 -14.48 1.49 -19.87
C LEU A 225 -14.88 0.64 -18.65
N GLY A 226 -15.31 1.27 -17.55
CA GLY A 226 -15.66 0.57 -16.30
C GLY A 226 -16.69 -0.56 -16.48
N GLY A 227 -17.64 -0.40 -17.41
CA GLY A 227 -18.61 -1.44 -17.76
C GLY A 227 -18.02 -2.71 -18.37
N LEU A 228 -16.76 -2.69 -18.83
CA LEU A 228 -16.04 -3.86 -19.34
C LEU A 228 -15.43 -4.71 -18.21
N ALA A 229 -15.37 -4.20 -16.98
CA ALA A 229 -14.73 -4.90 -15.87
C ALA A 229 -15.25 -6.34 -15.65
N PRO A 230 -16.57 -6.62 -15.64
CA PRO A 230 -17.07 -7.99 -15.49
C PRO A 230 -16.51 -8.95 -16.54
N ALA A 231 -16.59 -8.56 -17.83
CA ALA A 231 -16.09 -9.36 -18.94
C ALA A 231 -14.57 -9.55 -18.86
N ALA A 232 -13.81 -8.48 -18.55
CA ALA A 232 -12.36 -8.57 -18.40
C ALA A 232 -11.96 -9.57 -17.31
N LEU A 233 -12.63 -9.56 -16.15
CA LEU A 233 -12.36 -10.48 -15.04
C LEU A 233 -12.66 -11.94 -15.39
N MET A 234 -13.55 -12.18 -16.36
CA MET A 234 -13.89 -13.50 -16.90
C MET A 234 -13.02 -13.90 -18.10
N GLY A 235 -12.02 -13.11 -18.47
CA GLY A 235 -11.14 -13.36 -19.62
C GLY A 235 -11.77 -13.03 -20.98
N GLN A 236 -12.85 -12.25 -20.98
CA GLN A 236 -13.65 -11.89 -22.16
C GLN A 236 -13.57 -10.39 -22.49
N GLY A 237 -12.64 -9.65 -21.88
CA GLY A 237 -12.51 -8.20 -22.05
C GLY A 237 -11.78 -7.76 -23.33
N GLY A 238 -11.43 -8.68 -24.23
CA GLY A 238 -10.66 -8.38 -25.45
C GLY A 238 -9.33 -7.68 -25.17
N ASP A 239 -8.86 -6.86 -26.11
CA ASP A 239 -7.59 -6.15 -26.01
C ASP A 239 -7.57 -5.15 -24.84
N TRP A 240 -8.68 -4.48 -24.57
CA TRP A 240 -8.80 -3.55 -23.43
C TRP A 240 -8.65 -4.26 -22.08
N GLY A 241 -9.30 -5.41 -21.91
CA GLY A 241 -9.11 -6.26 -20.73
C GLY A 241 -7.67 -6.75 -20.59
N ARG A 242 -7.08 -7.25 -21.69
CA ARG A 242 -5.67 -7.69 -21.71
C ARG A 242 -4.71 -6.55 -21.37
N GLY A 243 -4.90 -5.38 -21.96
CA GLY A 243 -4.11 -4.18 -21.70
C GLY A 243 -4.21 -3.71 -20.24
N ALA A 244 -5.41 -3.76 -19.66
CA ALA A 244 -5.61 -3.45 -18.24
C ALA A 244 -4.87 -4.44 -17.32
N PHE A 245 -4.90 -5.74 -17.61
CA PHE A 245 -4.14 -6.74 -16.84
C PHE A 245 -2.62 -6.56 -16.99
N LEU A 246 -2.12 -6.34 -18.21
CA LEU A 246 -0.70 -6.09 -18.44
C LEU A 246 -0.22 -4.84 -17.70
N ALA A 247 -0.96 -3.73 -17.81
CA ALA A 247 -0.68 -2.51 -17.06
C ALA A 247 -0.74 -2.75 -15.54
N ALA A 248 -1.76 -3.47 -15.05
CA ALA A 248 -1.91 -3.76 -13.62
C ALA A 248 -0.75 -4.60 -13.05
N HIS A 249 -0.17 -5.50 -13.84
CA HIS A 249 1.03 -6.26 -13.49
C HIS A 249 2.29 -5.39 -13.54
N LEU A 250 2.49 -4.64 -14.62
CA LEU A 250 3.65 -3.77 -14.81
C LEU A 250 3.71 -2.65 -13.75
N LEU A 251 2.55 -2.19 -13.27
CA LEU A 251 2.44 -1.28 -12.13
C LEU A 251 2.95 -1.89 -10.82
N VAL A 252 3.08 -3.21 -10.70
CA VAL A 252 3.65 -3.88 -9.51
C VAL A 252 5.13 -4.13 -9.72
N GLU A 253 5.48 -4.76 -10.83
CA GLU A 253 6.84 -5.19 -11.15
C GLU A 253 7.09 -5.01 -12.65
N ASP A 254 8.21 -4.36 -12.98
CA ASP A 254 8.61 -4.21 -14.37
C ASP A 254 9.14 -5.55 -14.91
N HIS A 255 8.50 -6.08 -15.95
CA HIS A 255 8.85 -7.37 -16.53
C HIS A 255 8.99 -7.27 -18.06
N PRO A 256 10.17 -7.56 -18.64
CA PRO A 256 10.41 -7.38 -20.08
C PRO A 256 9.45 -8.15 -20.98
N ALA A 257 9.02 -9.36 -20.58
CA ALA A 257 8.06 -10.12 -21.38
C ALA A 257 6.69 -9.45 -21.41
N LEU A 258 6.23 -8.89 -20.29
CA LEU A 258 4.94 -8.19 -20.23
C LEU A 258 5.00 -6.88 -21.01
N ARG A 259 6.15 -6.19 -21.02
CA ARG A 259 6.36 -5.02 -21.88
C ARG A 259 6.28 -5.37 -23.37
N ARG A 260 6.85 -6.50 -23.80
CA ARG A 260 6.75 -6.97 -25.19
C ARG A 260 5.30 -7.28 -25.55
N GLU A 261 4.57 -7.99 -24.69
CA GLU A 261 3.16 -8.27 -24.92
C GLU A 261 2.32 -6.98 -25.00
N LEU A 262 2.62 -5.99 -24.15
CA LEU A 262 1.93 -4.70 -24.21
C LEU A 262 2.22 -3.96 -25.52
N ALA A 263 3.43 -4.09 -26.06
CA ALA A 263 3.82 -3.47 -27.33
C ALA A 263 3.09 -4.05 -28.55
N GLU A 264 2.57 -5.28 -28.45
CA GLU A 264 1.82 -5.95 -29.50
C GLU A 264 0.33 -5.60 -29.52
N LEU A 265 -0.18 -4.90 -28.51
CA LEU A 265 -1.58 -4.47 -28.45
C LEU A 265 -1.89 -3.33 -29.42
N PRO A 266 -3.17 -3.15 -29.81
CA PRO A 266 -3.60 -1.99 -30.58
C PRO A 266 -3.10 -0.68 -29.96
N GLU A 267 -2.70 0.26 -30.80
CA GLU A 267 -2.02 1.49 -30.37
C GLU A 267 -2.81 2.25 -29.31
N GLU A 268 -4.12 2.37 -29.46
CA GLU A 268 -5.00 3.04 -28.49
C GLU A 268 -4.94 2.40 -27.09
N VAL A 269 -4.90 1.07 -26.99
CA VAL A 269 -4.85 0.34 -25.72
C VAL A 269 -3.46 0.49 -25.11
N ARG A 270 -2.42 0.31 -25.93
CA ARG A 270 -1.02 0.45 -25.52
C ARG A 270 -0.74 1.83 -24.94
N LEU A 271 -1.18 2.89 -25.61
CA LEU A 271 -0.96 4.26 -25.15
C LEU A 271 -1.62 4.54 -23.79
N ARG A 272 -2.83 4.01 -23.55
CA ARG A 272 -3.53 4.12 -22.26
C ARG A 272 -2.81 3.36 -21.14
N ALA A 273 -2.33 2.15 -21.42
CA ALA A 273 -1.53 1.38 -20.48
C ALA A 273 -0.21 2.09 -20.13
N GLU A 274 0.52 2.55 -21.13
CA GLU A 274 1.78 3.29 -20.93
C GLU A 274 1.57 4.62 -20.19
N GLU A 275 0.47 5.33 -20.44
CA GLU A 275 0.10 6.54 -19.70
C GLU A 275 -0.10 6.23 -18.21
N ALA A 276 -0.82 5.16 -17.88
CA ALA A 276 -1.02 4.74 -16.50
C ALA A 276 0.31 4.37 -15.79
N LEU A 277 1.21 3.68 -16.50
CA LEU A 277 2.54 3.32 -15.99
C LEU A 277 3.37 4.57 -15.71
N ARG A 278 3.48 5.49 -16.67
CA ARG A 278 4.21 6.76 -16.50
C ARG A 278 3.68 7.55 -15.32
N ARG A 279 2.36 7.58 -15.14
CA ARG A 279 1.70 8.33 -14.06
C ARG A 279 2.12 7.86 -12.66
N VAL A 280 2.36 6.56 -12.46
CA VAL A 280 2.75 6.01 -11.14
C VAL A 280 4.26 5.94 -10.95
N GLU A 281 5.00 5.71 -12.04
CA GLU A 281 6.46 5.58 -12.02
C GLU A 281 7.17 6.93 -12.04
N SER A 282 6.53 7.99 -12.54
CA SER A 282 7.11 9.33 -12.57
C SER A 282 7.32 9.85 -11.13
N PRO A 283 8.53 10.33 -10.79
CA PRO A 283 8.76 11.07 -9.56
C PRO A 283 8.12 12.48 -9.57
N LEU A 284 7.52 12.89 -10.70
CA LEU A 284 6.90 14.20 -10.96
C LEU A 284 5.53 14.04 -11.62
#